data_AF-M0AAK7-F1
#
_entry.id   AF-M0AAK7-F1
#
_cell.length_a   1.000
_cell.length_b   1.000
_cell.length_c   1.000
_cell.angle_alpha   90.00
_cell.angle_beta   90.00
_cell.angle_gamma   90.00
#
_symmetry.space_group_name_H-M   'P 1'
#
loop_
_entity.id
_entity.type
_entity.pdbx_description
1 polymer ?
#
loop_
_entity_poly.entity_id
_entity_poly.type
_entity_poly.pdbx_seq_one_letter_code
_entity_poly.pdbx_strand_id
1 'polypeptide(L)'
;MVGKVLSLIPDVVLVNTITFLVVSLGVELVGESIDVGNLFAVHTYSVAYLLACTAVGLLASVAFDSVRRAQTTGAGSVFGLFLLDTFTFDTDYEWVGDVALSRYFDPGSVLVDGDVSWADLSVLVLAIAVLVVVSSEYFERRDLSG
;
A
#
# COMPACT_ATOMS: atom_id res chain seq x y z
N MET A 1 9.55 16.86 -1.86
CA MET A 1 9.11 15.44 -1.78
C MET A 1 7.85 15.09 -2.57
N VAL A 2 6.81 15.94 -2.57
CA VAL A 2 5.54 15.68 -3.27
C VAL A 2 5.73 15.26 -4.73
N GLY A 3 6.59 15.94 -5.50
CA GLY A 3 6.87 15.57 -6.90
C GLY A 3 7.40 14.14 -7.09
N LYS A 4 8.20 13.60 -6.15
CA LYS A 4 8.68 12.21 -6.19
C LYS A 4 7.57 11.20 -5.91
N VAL A 5 6.59 11.54 -5.08
CA VAL A 5 5.42 10.69 -4.84
C VAL A 5 4.52 10.70 -6.06
N LEU A 6 4.26 11.89 -6.62
CA LEU A 6 3.44 12.04 -7.82
C LEU A 6 4.03 11.29 -9.01
N SER A 7 5.37 11.21 -9.14
CA SER A 7 6.02 10.44 -10.20
C SER A 7 5.83 8.93 -10.09
N LEU A 8 5.39 8.41 -8.93
CA LEU A 8 5.15 6.98 -8.71
C LEU A 8 3.70 6.58 -8.99
N ILE A 9 2.80 7.56 -9.11
CA ILE A 9 1.38 7.31 -9.45
C ILE A 9 1.24 6.56 -10.78
N PRO A 10 1.94 6.94 -11.88
CA PRO A 10 1.85 6.21 -13.14
C PRO A 10 2.26 4.73 -13.00
N ASP A 11 3.31 4.44 -12.23
CA ASP A 11 3.78 3.07 -12.00
C ASP A 11 2.76 2.26 -11.19
N VAL A 12 2.21 2.86 -10.12
CA VAL A 12 1.15 2.25 -9.31
C VAL A 12 -0.09 1.96 -10.15
N VAL A 13 -0.55 2.94 -10.93
CA VAL A 13 -1.71 2.78 -11.81
C VAL A 13 -1.46 1.71 -12.87
N LEU A 14 -0.26 1.68 -13.46
CA LEU A 14 0.11 0.68 -14.47
C LEU A 14 0.08 -0.73 -13.89
N VAL A 15 0.80 -0.97 -12.79
CA VAL A 15 0.84 -2.29 -12.14
C VAL A 15 -0.57 -2.72 -11.74
N ASN A 16 -1.34 -1.82 -11.14
CA ASN A 16 -2.69 -2.12 -10.68
C ASN A 16 -3.65 -2.41 -11.85
N THR A 17 -3.51 -1.70 -12.97
CA THR A 17 -4.29 -1.96 -14.20
C THR A 17 -3.93 -3.32 -14.78
N ILE A 18 -2.64 -3.69 -14.82
CA ILE A 18 -2.22 -5.01 -15.27
C ILE A 18 -2.84 -6.09 -14.37
N THR A 19 -2.81 -5.93 -13.05
CA THR A 19 -3.44 -6.87 -12.13
C THR A 19 -4.95 -6.98 -12.36
N PHE A 20 -5.66 -5.86 -12.57
CA PHE A 20 -7.09 -5.87 -12.90
C PHE A 20 -7.38 -6.71 -14.16
N LEU A 21 -6.60 -6.51 -15.22
CA LEU A 21 -6.77 -7.24 -16.48
C LEU A 21 -6.45 -8.73 -16.32
N VAL A 22 -5.38 -9.06 -15.59
CA VAL A 22 -4.99 -10.44 -15.33
C VAL A 22 -6.03 -11.17 -14.49
N VAL A 23 -6.58 -10.54 -13.44
CA VAL A 23 -7.63 -11.12 -12.61
C VAL A 23 -8.91 -11.32 -13.42
N SER A 24 -9.32 -10.32 -14.21
CA SER A 24 -10.50 -10.41 -15.09
C SER A 24 -10.39 -11.61 -16.04
N LEU A 25 -9.24 -11.73 -16.72
CA LEU A 25 -8.97 -12.85 -17.62
C LEU A 25 -8.89 -14.18 -16.87
N GLY A 26 -8.27 -14.21 -15.69
CA GLY A 26 -8.11 -15.41 -14.89
C GLY A 26 -9.45 -16.01 -14.45
N VAL A 27 -10.39 -15.17 -14.03
CA VAL A 27 -11.76 -15.59 -13.66
C VAL A 27 -12.48 -16.22 -14.86
N GLU A 28 -12.41 -15.56 -16.02
CA GLU A 28 -13.03 -16.07 -17.26
C GLU A 28 -12.42 -17.42 -17.68
N LEU A 29 -11.09 -17.57 -17.60
CA LEU A 29 -10.39 -18.80 -17.97
C LEU A 29 -10.72 -20.01 -17.08
N VAL A 30 -11.11 -19.78 -15.83
CA VAL A 30 -11.51 -20.83 -14.88
C VAL A 30 -13.02 -21.14 -14.97
N GLY A 31 -13.77 -20.40 -15.79
CA GLY A 31 -15.22 -20.59 -15.96
C GLY A 31 -16.05 -20.01 -14.82
N GLU A 32 -15.46 -19.10 -14.04
CA GLU A 32 -16.12 -18.39 -12.96
C GLU A 32 -16.61 -17.00 -13.43
N SER A 33 -17.37 -16.33 -12.57
CA SER A 33 -17.83 -14.96 -12.82
C SER A 33 -17.46 -14.04 -11.65
N ILE A 34 -17.18 -12.78 -11.96
CA ILE A 34 -16.86 -11.75 -10.98
C ILE A 34 -17.64 -10.48 -11.31
N ASP A 35 -18.13 -9.79 -10.28
CA ASP A 35 -18.74 -8.49 -10.47
C ASP A 35 -17.67 -7.46 -10.86
N VAL A 36 -17.81 -6.89 -12.05
CA VAL A 36 -16.83 -5.95 -12.61
C VAL A 36 -16.83 -4.62 -11.84
N GLY A 37 -17.96 -4.24 -11.23
CA GLY A 37 -18.05 -3.06 -10.37
C GLY A 37 -17.23 -3.22 -9.11
N ASN A 38 -17.39 -4.34 -8.40
CA ASN A 38 -16.61 -4.70 -7.22
C ASN A 38 -15.13 -4.88 -7.56
N LEU A 39 -14.81 -5.50 -8.70
CA LEU A 39 -13.44 -5.60 -9.17
C LEU A 39 -12.83 -4.22 -9.44
N PHE A 40 -13.56 -3.32 -10.09
CA PHE A 40 -13.10 -1.94 -10.28
C PHE A 40 -12.94 -1.19 -8.95
N ALA A 41 -13.86 -1.39 -8.00
CA ALA A 41 -13.81 -0.78 -6.69
C ALA A 41 -12.58 -1.24 -5.89
N VAL A 42 -12.28 -2.54 -5.86
CA VAL A 42 -11.10 -3.06 -5.13
C VAL A 42 -9.81 -2.56 -5.74
N HIS A 43 -9.75 -2.42 -7.07
CA HIS A 43 -8.60 -1.84 -7.75
C HIS A 43 -8.50 -0.32 -7.57
N THR A 44 -9.61 0.39 -7.38
CA THR A 44 -9.56 1.81 -7.01
C THR A 44 -9.03 1.97 -5.58
N TYR A 45 -9.49 1.13 -4.66
CA TYR A 45 -9.03 1.08 -3.28
C TYR A 45 -7.54 0.73 -3.20
N SER A 46 -7.10 -0.28 -3.97
CA SER A 46 -5.71 -0.75 -3.96
C SER A 46 -4.71 0.35 -4.32
N VAL A 47 -5.10 1.38 -5.08
CA VAL A 47 -4.22 2.53 -5.36
C VAL A 47 -3.80 3.22 -4.06
N ALA A 48 -4.71 3.43 -3.10
CA ALA A 48 -4.37 4.02 -1.81
C ALA A 48 -3.44 3.09 -1.01
N TYR A 49 -3.73 1.80 -0.98
CA TYR A 49 -2.87 0.81 -0.32
C TYR A 49 -1.46 0.77 -0.92
N LEU A 50 -1.35 0.73 -2.26
CA LEU A 50 -0.08 0.72 -2.98
C LEU A 50 0.70 2.02 -2.76
N LEU A 51 0.05 3.18 -2.76
CA LEU A 51 0.69 4.46 -2.46
C LEU A 51 1.18 4.52 -1.01
N ALA A 52 0.48 3.94 -0.04
CA ALA A 52 0.95 3.83 1.34
C ALA A 52 2.23 2.97 1.41
N CYS A 53 2.25 1.83 0.71
CA CYS A 53 3.45 1.01 0.58
C CYS A 53 4.61 1.76 -0.11
N THR A 54 4.32 2.53 -1.16
CA THR A 54 5.29 3.38 -1.84
C THR A 54 5.87 4.45 -0.90
N ALA A 55 5.04 5.04 -0.03
CA ALA A 55 5.50 6.04 0.95
C ALA A 55 6.44 5.43 2.00
N VAL A 56 6.28 4.16 2.38
CA VAL A 56 7.25 3.42 3.20
C VAL A 56 8.59 3.28 2.45
N GLY A 57 8.56 2.91 1.17
CA GLY A 57 9.75 2.84 0.33
C GLY A 57 10.45 4.20 0.17
N LEU A 58 9.68 5.27 0.08
CA LEU A 58 10.19 6.65 0.02
C LEU A 58 10.92 7.03 1.31
N LEU A 59 10.33 6.74 2.48
CA LEU A 59 10.96 6.97 3.77
C LEU A 59 12.28 6.19 3.88
N ALA A 60 12.29 4.92 3.47
CA ALA A 60 13.53 4.14 3.41
C ALA A 60 14.57 4.77 2.46
N SER A 61 14.13 5.32 1.32
CA SER A 61 15.04 5.95 0.35
C SER A 61 15.75 7.20 0.90
N VAL A 62 15.11 7.97 1.77
CA VAL A 62 15.73 9.15 2.40
C VAL A 62 16.51 8.78 3.67
N ALA A 63 16.15 7.68 4.32
CA ALA A 63 16.83 7.17 5.52
C ALA A 63 18.21 6.56 5.21
N PHE A 64 18.41 5.97 4.03
CA PHE A 64 19.64 5.26 3.68
C PHE A 64 20.31 5.79 2.41
N ASP A 65 21.62 6.04 2.47
CA ASP A 65 22.40 6.50 1.31
C ASP A 65 22.65 5.39 0.27
N SER A 66 22.51 4.13 0.69
CA SER A 66 22.69 2.96 -0.19
C SER A 66 21.35 2.54 -0.80
N VAL A 67 21.29 2.52 -2.13
CA VAL A 67 20.14 2.00 -2.90
C VAL A 67 19.76 0.60 -2.43
N ARG A 68 20.74 -0.29 -2.23
CA ARG A 68 20.50 -1.66 -1.76
C ARG A 68 19.82 -1.67 -0.39
N ARG A 69 20.30 -0.86 0.56
CA ARG A 69 19.71 -0.77 1.91
C ARG A 69 18.30 -0.19 1.87
N ALA A 70 18.07 0.86 1.08
CA ALA A 70 16.75 1.46 0.91
C ALA A 70 15.75 0.45 0.34
N GLN A 71 16.11 -0.26 -0.74
CA GLN A 71 15.25 -1.26 -1.36
C GLN A 71 14.93 -2.43 -0.41
N THR A 72 15.96 -3.01 0.23
CA THR A 72 15.75 -4.12 1.17
C THR A 72 14.93 -3.68 2.37
N THR A 73 15.17 -2.48 2.91
CA THR A 73 14.41 -1.99 4.06
C THR A 73 12.97 -1.66 3.68
N GLY A 74 12.73 -1.00 2.54
CA GLY A 74 11.38 -0.67 2.07
C GLY A 74 10.55 -1.93 1.83
N ALA A 75 11.06 -2.85 0.99
CA ALA A 75 10.37 -4.11 0.70
C ALA A 75 10.21 -4.98 1.95
N GLY A 76 11.28 -5.10 2.76
CA GLY A 76 11.25 -5.86 4.00
C GLY A 76 10.29 -5.29 5.04
N SER A 77 10.11 -3.96 5.09
CA SER A 77 9.16 -3.32 6.00
C SER A 77 7.73 -3.60 5.59
N VAL A 78 7.38 -3.43 4.31
CA VAL A 78 6.03 -3.72 3.81
C VAL A 78 5.68 -5.19 4.01
N PHE A 79 6.60 -6.10 3.65
CA PHE A 79 6.41 -7.54 3.87
C PHE A 79 6.34 -7.90 5.36
N GLY A 80 7.21 -7.31 6.19
CA GLY A 80 7.22 -7.55 7.63
C GLY A 80 5.95 -7.06 8.32
N LEU A 81 5.41 -5.92 7.90
CA LEU A 81 4.11 -5.41 8.36
C LEU A 81 2.97 -6.35 7.95
N PHE A 82 2.98 -6.85 6.72
CA PHE A 82 2.00 -7.86 6.28
C PHE A 82 2.09 -9.15 7.12
N LEU A 83 3.29 -9.64 7.44
CA LEU A 83 3.46 -10.79 8.33
C LEU A 83 2.99 -10.49 9.75
N LEU A 84 3.29 -9.30 10.27
CA LEU A 84 2.83 -8.86 11.59
C LEU A 84 1.30 -8.89 11.67
N ASP A 85 0.63 -8.35 10.66
CA ASP A 85 -0.82 -8.42 10.50
C ASP A 85 -1.30 -9.88 10.50
N THR A 86 -0.73 -10.71 9.63
CA THR A 86 -1.08 -12.13 9.48
C THR A 86 -0.99 -12.90 10.80
N PHE A 87 0.01 -12.61 11.64
CA PHE A 87 0.20 -13.31 12.92
C PHE A 87 -0.61 -12.74 14.08
N THR A 88 -1.08 -11.50 13.97
CA THR A 88 -1.81 -10.81 15.04
C THR A 88 -3.32 -10.77 14.79
N PHE A 89 -3.76 -11.04 13.57
CA PHE A 89 -5.17 -11.09 13.19
C PHE A 89 -5.92 -12.15 14.02
N ASP A 90 -7.06 -11.77 14.59
CA ASP A 90 -7.92 -12.64 15.42
C ASP A 90 -7.20 -13.21 16.65
N THR A 91 -6.34 -12.38 17.28
CA THR A 91 -5.61 -12.73 18.50
C THR A 91 -5.72 -11.64 19.56
N ASP A 92 -5.33 -11.95 20.80
CA ASP A 92 -5.20 -10.95 21.89
C ASP A 92 -4.20 -9.81 21.58
N TYR A 93 -3.42 -9.94 20.50
CA TYR A 93 -2.41 -8.98 20.06
C TYR A 93 -2.82 -8.19 18.81
N GLU A 94 -4.10 -8.14 18.44
CA GLU A 94 -4.59 -7.41 17.26
C GLU A 94 -4.08 -5.96 17.18
N TRP A 95 -4.08 -5.27 18.32
CA TRP A 95 -3.60 -3.88 18.43
C TRP A 95 -2.16 -3.69 17.91
N VAL A 96 -1.34 -4.74 17.93
CA VAL A 96 0.03 -4.72 17.41
C VAL A 96 0.02 -4.64 15.88
N GLY A 97 -0.90 -5.32 15.21
CA GLY A 97 -1.00 -5.27 13.75
C GLY A 97 -1.77 -4.06 13.21
N ASP A 98 -2.32 -3.18 14.06
CA ASP A 98 -2.93 -1.91 13.63
C ASP A 98 -1.94 -0.97 12.92
N VAL A 99 -0.64 -1.22 13.06
CA VAL A 99 0.40 -0.48 12.32
C VAL A 99 0.60 -1.02 10.89
N ALA A 100 0.07 -2.19 10.58
CA ALA A 100 0.22 -2.82 9.28
C ALA A 100 -0.75 -2.23 8.27
N LEU A 101 -0.23 -1.83 7.11
CA LEU A 101 -1.04 -1.24 6.04
C LEU A 101 -2.09 -2.23 5.49
N SER A 102 -1.79 -3.53 5.53
CA SER A 102 -2.71 -4.59 5.06
C SER A 102 -3.97 -4.71 5.91
N ARG A 103 -3.94 -4.30 7.19
CA ARG A 103 -5.10 -4.29 8.08
C ARG A 103 -6.24 -3.43 7.54
N TYR A 104 -5.89 -2.39 6.77
CA TYR A 104 -6.82 -1.39 6.24
C TYR A 104 -7.19 -1.61 4.77
N PHE A 105 -6.88 -2.79 4.22
CA PHE A 105 -7.23 -3.17 2.85
C PHE A 105 -7.72 -4.61 2.84
N ASP A 106 -9.05 -4.79 2.82
CA ASP A 106 -9.71 -6.09 2.67
C ASP A 106 -10.29 -6.23 1.25
N PRO A 107 -9.62 -6.94 0.34
CA PRO A 107 -10.17 -7.22 -0.99
C PRO A 107 -11.42 -8.09 -0.93
N GLY A 108 -11.53 -8.96 0.08
CA GLY A 108 -12.62 -9.91 0.23
C GLY A 108 -13.95 -9.21 0.48
N SER A 109 -13.99 -8.26 1.42
CA SER A 109 -15.20 -7.46 1.70
C SER A 109 -15.69 -6.73 0.46
N VAL A 110 -14.78 -6.16 -0.34
CA VAL A 110 -15.13 -5.42 -1.56
C VAL A 110 -15.58 -6.37 -2.66
N LEU A 111 -14.86 -7.46 -2.91
CA LEU A 111 -15.14 -8.37 -4.00
C LEU A 111 -16.42 -9.19 -3.77
N VAL A 112 -16.62 -9.68 -2.55
CA VAL A 112 -17.72 -10.57 -2.18
C VAL A 112 -18.96 -9.77 -1.81
N ASP A 113 -18.83 -8.80 -0.90
CA ASP A 113 -19.96 -8.08 -0.33
C ASP A 113 -20.20 -6.70 -0.96
N GLY A 114 -19.26 -6.23 -1.80
CA GLY A 114 -19.30 -4.87 -2.35
C GLY A 114 -19.02 -3.78 -1.31
N ASP A 115 -18.52 -4.16 -0.12
CA ASP A 115 -18.39 -3.25 1.01
C ASP A 115 -17.02 -2.53 1.02
N VAL A 116 -17.08 -1.20 0.89
CA VAL A 116 -15.92 -0.32 0.90
C VAL A 116 -15.87 0.41 2.24
N SER A 117 -14.89 0.03 3.07
CA SER A 117 -14.61 0.73 4.32
C SER A 117 -13.94 2.08 4.07
N TRP A 118 -14.75 3.15 4.15
CA TRP A 118 -14.23 4.52 4.05
C TRP A 118 -13.35 4.90 5.24
N ALA A 119 -13.57 4.28 6.40
CA ALA A 119 -12.74 4.48 7.58
C ALA A 119 -11.32 3.97 7.33
N ASP A 120 -11.18 2.73 6.88
CA ASP A 120 -9.87 2.12 6.62
C ASP A 120 -9.15 2.82 5.45
N LEU A 121 -9.90 3.21 4.41
CA LEU A 121 -9.35 4.02 3.32
C LEU A 121 -8.79 5.36 3.83
N SER A 122 -9.48 6.01 4.77
CA SER A 122 -9.03 7.26 5.36
C SER A 122 -7.75 7.08 6.18
N VAL A 123 -7.57 5.93 6.85
CA VAL A 123 -6.35 5.59 7.58
C VAL A 123 -5.18 5.43 6.61
N LEU A 124 -5.37 4.76 5.46
CA LEU A 124 -4.34 4.66 4.43
C LEU A 124 -3.94 6.03 3.87
N VAL A 125 -4.92 6.89 3.59
CA VAL A 125 -4.67 8.27 3.11
C VAL A 125 -3.88 9.07 4.15
N LEU A 126 -4.25 8.95 5.44
CA LEU A 126 -3.53 9.60 6.52
C LEU A 126 -2.09 9.05 6.64
N ALA A 127 -1.90 7.74 6.53
CA ALA A 127 -0.58 7.11 6.55
C ALA A 127 0.30 7.62 5.41
N ILE A 128 -0.24 7.74 4.19
CA ILE A 128 0.46 8.35 3.05
C ILE A 128 0.91 9.77 3.41
N ALA A 129 -0.01 10.61 3.89
CA ALA A 129 0.29 12.00 4.22
C ALA A 129 1.40 12.11 5.29
N VAL A 130 1.29 11.34 6.38
CA VAL A 130 2.27 11.30 7.46
C VAL A 130 3.64 10.83 6.96
N LEU A 131 3.70 9.72 6.22
CA LEU A 131 4.96 9.19 5.70
C LEU A 131 5.64 10.15 4.73
N VAL A 132 4.88 10.85 3.89
CA VAL A 132 5.41 11.86 2.96
C VAL A 132 5.94 13.08 3.70
N VAL A 133 5.22 13.58 4.72
CA VAL A 133 5.67 14.69 5.56
C VAL A 133 6.95 14.32 6.30
N VAL A 134 6.97 13.16 6.98
CA VAL A 134 8.16 12.65 7.68
C VAL A 134 9.34 12.48 6.72
N SER A 135 9.10 11.96 5.52
CA SER A 135 10.14 11.82 4.50
C SER A 135 10.69 13.19 4.04
N SER A 136 9.83 14.22 3.94
CA SER A 136 10.25 15.58 3.58
C SER A 136 11.13 16.20 4.66
N GLU A 137 10.67 16.17 5.91
CA GLU A 137 11.41 16.68 7.07
C GLU A 137 12.76 15.99 7.23
N TYR A 138 12.79 14.67 7.04
CA TYR A 138 14.04 13.90 7.15
C TYR A 138 15.01 14.24 6.03
N PHE A 139 14.53 14.39 4.80
CA PHE A 139 15.33 14.77 3.64
C PHE A 139 15.95 16.17 3.83
N GLU A 140 15.15 17.16 4.23
CA GLU A 140 15.60 18.54 4.44
C GLU A 140 16.68 18.63 5.53
N ARG A 141 16.50 17.92 6.65
CA ARG A 141 17.50 17.90 7.73
C ARG A 141 18.83 17.29 7.28
N ARG A 142 18.79 16.27 6.42
CA ARG A 142 19.99 15.60 5.92
C ARG A 142 20.75 16.48 4.95
N ASP A 143 20.04 17.18 4.06
CA ASP A 143 20.62 18.11 3.09
C ASP A 143 21.35 19.29 3.77
N LEU A 144 20.87 19.75 4.92
CA LEU A 144 21.51 20.84 5.69
C LEU A 144 22.76 20.41 6.48
N SER A 145 23.02 19.11 6.60
CA SER A 145 24.11 18.54 7.42
C SER A 145 25.32 18.05 6.60
N GLY A 146 25.24 18.12 5.27
CA GLY A 146 26.34 17.85 4.33
C GLY A 146 27.05 19.12 3.91
#